data_AF-A0A4P9K7J1-F1
#
_entry.id   AF-A0A4P9K7J1-F1
#
_cell.length_a   1.000
_cell.length_b   1.000
_cell.length_c   1.000
_cell.angle_alpha   90.00
_cell.angle_beta   90.00
_cell.angle_gamma   90.00
#
_symmetry.space_group_name_H-M   'P 1'
#
loop_
_entity.id
_entity.type
_entity.pdbx_description
1 polymer ?
#
loop_
_entity_poly.entity_id
_entity_poly.type
_entity_poly.pdbx_seq_one_letter_code
_entity_poly.pdbx_strand_id
1 'polypeptide(L)'
;MQVVVVDQKCLTPNSDLKTVYYLRLESADAATPLQYEPGDWLTVAVKNPTPLIKRLLARLNLDGDETIELRRAGRVSSQQALSEYLEITQLNPAILSKVQRQYSLGDWADRQAMIDFAYGKDILDLLDLFPNLAKQGIEFLQLLAPLAPRYYSIASACLADKGDTEIAILYRAVHYQTNGRERFGVASNYLAQLKAGDILEVEVKANPTFKLPEQSATPIMMIGAGTGLAPFIGFMQQRAWQQQQGENVGLSWLFFGEVSKQDHCLFCEQLEAWQQQGVLQASLAFSRDQKEKIYVQHRLLEQASSVWQLLEQGAHLYICGNQNVMAEEVKNALLQIIVEQGQKAPDEAQDYWQQLRKERRLQLDVY
;
A
#
# COMPACT_ATOMS: atom_id res chain seq x y z
N MET A 1 14.41 -2.28 14.06
CA MET A 1 15.82 -2.49 13.63
C MET A 1 16.29 -1.28 12.86
N GLN A 2 17.60 -1.03 12.82
CA GLN A 2 18.20 0.01 11.98
C GLN A 2 18.61 -0.59 10.64
N VAL A 3 18.31 0.13 9.56
CA VAL A 3 18.71 -0.23 8.20
C VAL A 3 19.36 0.96 7.52
N VAL A 4 20.26 0.67 6.58
CA VAL A 4 20.94 1.65 5.73
C VAL A 4 20.30 1.63 4.36
N VAL A 5 20.11 2.80 3.76
CA VAL A 5 19.67 2.92 2.36
C VAL A 5 20.80 2.50 1.44
N VAL A 6 20.59 1.45 0.65
CA VAL A 6 21.52 0.99 -0.38
C VAL A 6 21.35 1.84 -1.64
N ASP A 7 20.11 1.88 -2.15
CA ASP A 7 19.74 2.71 -3.28
C ASP A 7 18.28 3.11 -3.21
N GLN A 8 17.96 4.18 -3.95
CA GLN A 8 16.59 4.61 -4.17
C GLN A 8 16.43 5.02 -5.63
N LYS A 9 15.62 4.28 -6.38
CA LYS A 9 15.37 4.51 -7.81
C LYS A 9 13.95 4.99 -8.04
N CYS A 10 13.81 6.15 -8.69
CA CYS A 10 12.52 6.56 -9.25
C CYS A 10 12.23 5.72 -10.49
N LEU A 11 11.15 4.94 -10.46
CA LEU A 11 10.70 4.07 -11.56
C LEU A 11 9.80 4.79 -12.56
N THR A 12 9.33 6.00 -12.25
CA THR A 12 8.49 6.82 -13.14
C THR A 12 9.06 8.24 -13.29
N PRO A 13 10.34 8.39 -13.69
CA PRO A 13 11.03 9.69 -13.67
C PRO A 13 10.44 10.72 -14.65
N ASN A 14 9.71 10.28 -15.66
CA ASN A 14 9.11 11.13 -16.69
C ASN A 14 7.61 11.39 -16.46
N SER A 15 7.07 11.00 -15.30
CA SER A 15 5.64 11.11 -15.01
C SER A 15 5.30 12.32 -14.14
N ASP A 16 4.40 13.15 -14.64
CA ASP A 16 3.75 14.22 -13.86
C ASP A 16 2.52 13.72 -13.08
N LEU A 17 2.09 12.48 -13.31
CA LEU A 17 0.89 11.91 -12.69
C LEU A 17 1.20 11.25 -11.35
N LYS A 18 2.36 10.60 -11.25
CA LYS A 18 2.80 9.94 -10.02
C LYS A 18 4.29 9.65 -10.04
N THR A 19 4.86 9.63 -8.85
CA THR A 19 6.25 9.24 -8.63
C THR A 19 6.28 7.95 -7.82
N VAL A 20 6.82 6.89 -8.40
CA VAL A 20 6.97 5.58 -7.75
C VAL A 20 8.44 5.29 -7.54
N TYR A 21 8.80 4.88 -6.33
CA TYR A 21 10.16 4.58 -5.92
C TYR A 21 10.32 3.11 -5.58
N TYR A 22 11.44 2.54 -6.01
CA TYR A 22 11.99 1.31 -5.46
C TYR A 22 13.12 1.68 -4.51
N LEU A 23 12.97 1.30 -3.24
CA LEU A 23 13.93 1.59 -2.18
C LEU A 23 14.52 0.28 -1.69
N ARG A 24 15.84 0.13 -1.82
CA ARG A 24 16.59 -0.99 -1.26
C ARG A 24 17.29 -0.57 0.01
N LEU A 25 17.19 -1.43 1.00
CA LEU A 25 17.70 -1.24 2.35
C LEU A 25 18.53 -2.46 2.72
N GLU A 26 19.52 -2.27 3.57
CA GLU A 26 20.30 -3.35 4.16
C GLU A 26 20.35 -3.22 5.68
N SER A 27 20.52 -4.32 6.40
CA SER A 27 20.75 -4.28 7.85
C SER A 27 21.97 -3.43 8.18
N ALA A 28 21.82 -2.47 9.09
CA ALA A 28 22.95 -1.66 9.57
C ALA A 28 23.96 -2.47 10.38
N ASP A 29 23.55 -3.63 10.90
CA ASP A 29 24.41 -4.60 11.55
C ASP A 29 24.50 -5.85 10.67
N ALA A 30 25.64 -6.03 10.01
CA ALA A 30 25.90 -7.18 9.15
C ALA A 30 25.84 -8.53 9.89
N ALA A 31 25.95 -8.54 11.23
CA ALA A 31 25.76 -9.74 12.04
C ALA A 31 24.28 -10.07 12.31
N THR A 32 23.37 -9.13 12.02
CA THR A 32 21.92 -9.29 12.21
C THR A 32 21.25 -9.49 10.85
N PRO A 33 21.02 -10.75 10.41
CA PRO A 33 20.31 -11.02 9.16
C PRO A 33 18.86 -10.56 9.25
N LEU A 34 18.32 -10.12 8.11
CA LEU A 34 16.91 -9.77 8.02
C LEU A 34 16.11 -11.06 7.84
N GLN A 35 15.18 -11.33 8.74
CA GLN A 35 14.28 -12.47 8.62
C GLN A 35 12.89 -11.97 8.24
N TYR A 36 12.49 -12.26 7.00
CA TYR A 36 11.16 -11.99 6.48
C TYR A 36 10.85 -12.98 5.36
N GLU A 37 9.57 -13.14 5.08
CA GLU A 37 9.09 -13.96 3.98
C GLU A 37 8.38 -13.09 2.95
N PRO A 38 8.41 -13.44 1.65
CA PRO A 38 7.62 -12.74 0.64
C PRO A 38 6.16 -12.56 1.08
N GLY A 39 5.62 -11.36 0.88
CA GLY A 39 4.27 -10.98 1.33
C GLY A 39 4.21 -10.30 2.71
N ASP A 40 5.31 -10.28 3.47
CA ASP A 40 5.42 -9.48 4.69
C ASP A 40 5.45 -7.97 4.41
N TRP A 41 5.27 -7.18 5.46
CA TRP A 41 5.33 -5.73 5.41
C TRP A 41 6.57 -5.19 6.10
N LEU A 42 7.06 -4.06 5.61
CA LEU A 42 7.98 -3.18 6.31
C LEU A 42 7.19 -1.99 6.85
N THR A 43 7.34 -1.71 8.13
CA THR A 43 6.81 -0.47 8.72
C THR A 43 7.93 0.53 8.98
N VAL A 44 7.64 1.80 8.69
CA VAL A 44 8.58 2.91 8.84
C VAL A 44 8.05 3.85 9.91
N ALA A 45 8.89 4.16 10.91
CA ALA A 45 8.59 5.18 11.90
C ALA A 45 8.76 6.57 11.28
N VAL A 46 7.78 7.45 11.42
CA VAL A 46 7.76 8.74 10.74
C VAL A 46 7.30 9.85 11.67
N LYS A 47 7.79 11.06 11.41
CA LYS A 47 7.38 12.28 12.09
C LYS A 47 6.65 13.19 11.14
N ASN A 48 5.68 13.94 11.67
CA ASN A 48 4.96 14.94 10.91
C ASN A 48 5.88 16.11 10.47
N PRO A 49 5.57 16.79 9.37
CA PRO A 49 6.42 17.85 8.84
C PRO A 49 6.40 19.09 9.75
N THR A 50 7.59 19.54 10.16
CA THR A 50 7.77 20.74 11.02
C THR A 50 7.03 21.98 10.52
N PRO A 51 6.97 22.30 9.22
CA PRO A 51 6.20 23.45 8.74
C PRO A 51 4.70 23.38 9.06
N LEU A 52 4.08 22.18 9.00
CA LEU A 52 2.66 22.00 9.34
C LEU A 52 2.44 22.09 10.86
N ILE A 53 3.34 21.51 11.65
CA ILE A 53 3.31 21.60 13.11
C ILE A 53 3.32 23.06 13.56
N LYS A 54 4.25 23.88 13.03
CA LYS A 54 4.32 25.32 13.33
C LYS A 54 3.03 26.06 13.00
N ARG A 55 2.41 25.75 11.85
CA ARG A 55 1.14 26.37 11.45
C ARG A 55 0.00 25.98 12.38
N LEU A 56 -0.07 24.72 12.80
CA LEU A 56 -1.09 24.25 13.74
C LEU A 56 -0.93 24.85 15.13
N LEU A 57 0.30 24.90 15.67
CA LEU A 57 0.59 25.55 16.95
C LEU A 57 0.16 27.02 16.93
N ALA A 58 0.57 27.77 15.90
CA ALA A 58 0.14 29.16 15.74
C ALA A 58 -1.38 29.29 15.61
N ARG A 59 -2.02 28.39 14.84
CA ARG A 59 -3.47 28.41 14.63
C ARG A 59 -4.26 28.14 15.90
N LEU A 60 -3.72 27.30 16.80
CA LEU A 60 -4.29 26.94 18.10
C LEU A 60 -3.86 27.88 19.23
N ASN A 61 -3.02 28.89 18.94
CA ASN A 61 -2.42 29.79 19.93
C ASN A 61 -1.65 29.01 21.02
N LEU A 62 -0.76 28.11 20.58
CA LEU A 62 0.11 27.29 21.41
C LEU A 62 1.57 27.60 21.11
N ASP A 63 2.40 27.58 22.15
CA ASP A 63 3.84 27.83 22.09
C ASP A 63 4.65 26.54 21.84
N GLY A 64 4.05 25.36 22.07
CA GLY A 64 4.68 24.06 21.83
C GLY A 64 5.10 23.29 23.09
N ASP A 65 5.11 23.99 24.23
CA ASP A 65 5.57 23.49 25.53
C ASP A 65 4.42 23.03 26.43
N GLU A 66 3.17 23.25 26.03
CA GLU A 66 2.02 22.87 26.83
C GLU A 66 1.97 21.35 26.99
N THR A 67 1.71 20.89 28.21
CA THR A 67 1.68 19.46 28.52
C THR A 67 0.32 18.87 28.20
N ILE A 68 0.29 17.80 27.40
CA ILE A 68 -0.89 16.98 27.12
C ILE A 68 -0.64 15.53 27.52
N GLU A 69 -1.67 14.88 28.06
CA GLU A 69 -1.63 13.45 28.37
C GLU A 69 -2.28 12.64 27.25
N LEU A 70 -1.47 11.82 26.57
CA LEU A 70 -1.92 10.93 25.50
C LEU A 70 -1.98 9.50 26.01
N ARG A 71 -3.06 8.78 25.69
CA ARG A 71 -3.34 7.43 26.19
C ARG A 71 -2.17 6.43 26.02
N ARG A 72 -1.37 6.53 24.96
CA ARG A 72 -0.27 5.60 24.65
C ARG A 72 1.13 6.16 24.89
N ALA A 73 1.27 7.49 24.93
CA ALA A 73 2.58 8.16 25.06
C ALA A 73 2.80 8.78 26.44
N GLY A 74 1.76 8.83 27.29
CA GLY A 74 1.82 9.53 28.57
C GLY A 74 1.83 11.05 28.39
N ARG A 75 2.48 11.75 29.32
CA ARG A 75 2.62 13.20 29.30
C ARG A 75 3.74 13.64 28.37
N VAL A 76 3.38 14.44 27.37
CA VAL A 76 4.30 14.97 26.34
C VAL A 76 3.97 16.44 26.07
N SER A 77 4.87 17.17 25.43
CA SER A 77 4.58 18.55 24.99
C SER A 77 3.65 18.55 23.77
N SER A 78 2.94 19.66 23.54
CA SER A 78 2.05 19.84 22.38
C SER A 78 2.82 19.73 21.06
N GLN A 79 4.07 20.20 21.01
CA GLN A 79 4.96 20.02 19.87
C GLN A 79 5.29 18.54 19.63
N GLN A 80 5.63 17.79 20.69
CA GLN A 80 5.95 16.37 20.55
C GLN A 80 4.70 15.56 20.16
N ALA A 81 3.53 15.88 20.73
CA ALA A 81 2.25 15.30 20.37
C ALA A 81 1.96 15.44 18.86
N LEU A 82 2.08 16.66 18.32
CA LEU A 82 1.89 16.94 16.89
C LEU A 82 2.98 16.32 16.01
N SER A 83 4.20 16.16 16.52
CA SER A 83 5.32 15.61 15.75
C SER A 83 5.25 14.09 15.60
N GLU A 84 4.95 13.38 16.68
CA GLU A 84 5.23 11.92 16.77
C GLU A 84 3.98 11.08 17.03
N TYR A 85 2.91 11.67 17.57
CA TYR A 85 1.83 10.88 18.16
C TYR A 85 0.45 11.14 17.57
N LEU A 86 0.21 12.26 16.89
CA LEU A 86 -1.11 12.63 16.35
C LEU A 86 -1.09 12.71 14.81
N GLU A 87 -2.14 12.23 14.17
CA GLU A 87 -2.36 12.36 12.73
C GLU A 87 -2.87 13.76 12.42
N ILE A 88 -2.08 14.52 11.65
CA ILE A 88 -2.38 15.92 11.32
C ILE A 88 -2.53 16.19 9.82
N THR A 89 -2.12 15.23 8.98
CA THR A 89 -2.07 15.38 7.53
C THR A 89 -3.32 14.87 6.81
N GLN A 90 -4.21 14.21 7.55
CA GLN A 90 -5.47 13.70 7.02
C GLN A 90 -6.63 14.04 7.95
N LEU A 91 -7.70 14.56 7.36
CA LEU A 91 -9.00 14.63 8.01
C LEU A 91 -9.73 13.31 7.78
N ASN A 92 -10.50 12.85 8.77
CA ASN A 92 -11.27 11.62 8.66
C ASN A 92 -12.66 11.75 9.30
N PRO A 93 -13.62 10.85 8.94
CA PRO A 93 -14.98 10.90 9.46
C PRO A 93 -15.09 10.80 10.99
N ALA A 94 -14.14 10.15 11.68
CA ALA A 94 -14.19 10.04 13.13
C ALA A 94 -13.95 11.40 13.82
N ILE A 95 -13.05 12.21 13.29
CA ILE A 95 -12.81 13.58 13.79
C ILE A 95 -14.04 14.45 13.53
N LEU A 96 -14.60 14.39 12.31
CA LEU A 96 -15.80 15.14 11.94
C LEU A 96 -17.00 14.78 12.83
N SER A 97 -17.21 13.49 13.09
CA SER A 97 -18.27 13.02 13.98
C SER A 97 -18.10 13.54 15.42
N LYS A 98 -16.88 13.56 15.95
CA LYS A 98 -16.60 14.17 17.27
C LYS A 98 -16.92 15.66 17.29
N VAL A 99 -16.45 16.38 16.26
CA VAL A 99 -16.63 17.83 16.16
C VAL A 99 -18.11 18.21 16.02
N GLN A 100 -18.87 17.49 15.19
CA GLN A 100 -20.31 17.68 15.03
C GLN A 100 -21.05 17.47 16.35
N ARG A 101 -20.72 16.41 17.09
CA ARG A 101 -21.38 16.10 18.37
C ARG A 101 -21.03 17.07 19.49
N GLN A 102 -19.77 17.48 19.59
CA GLN A 102 -19.29 18.28 20.73
C GLN A 102 -19.47 19.78 20.54
N TYR A 103 -19.40 20.27 19.29
CA TYR A 103 -19.42 21.70 18.98
C TYR A 103 -20.58 22.11 18.08
N SER A 104 -21.46 21.18 17.69
CA SER A 104 -22.57 21.43 16.77
C SER A 104 -22.11 22.05 15.44
N LEU A 105 -20.96 21.58 14.94
CA LEU A 105 -20.33 22.07 13.72
C LEU A 105 -20.42 21.04 12.59
N GLY A 106 -20.76 21.53 11.40
CA GLY A 106 -20.95 20.70 10.21
C GLY A 106 -22.30 19.98 10.23
N ASP A 107 -23.01 20.03 9.11
CA ASP A 107 -24.27 19.31 8.91
C ASP A 107 -24.05 18.15 7.94
N TRP A 108 -23.15 17.24 8.31
CA TRP A 108 -22.89 16.04 7.53
C TRP A 108 -23.99 15.02 7.81
N ALA A 109 -24.83 14.77 6.80
CA ALA A 109 -26.00 13.89 6.92
C ALA A 109 -25.65 12.44 7.24
N ASP A 110 -24.53 11.95 6.70
CA ASP A 110 -24.08 10.57 6.87
C ASP A 110 -22.55 10.44 6.80
N ARG A 111 -22.06 9.20 6.89
CA ARG A 111 -20.63 8.88 6.80
C ARG A 111 -20.04 9.21 5.43
N GLN A 112 -20.81 9.09 4.35
CA GLN A 112 -20.30 9.38 3.01
C GLN A 112 -20.08 10.88 2.84
N ALA A 113 -21.02 11.72 3.29
CA ALA A 113 -20.86 13.17 3.33
C ALA A 113 -19.61 13.60 4.13
N MET A 114 -19.30 12.89 5.22
CA MET A 114 -18.06 13.11 5.98
C MET A 114 -16.81 12.71 5.20
N ILE A 115 -16.83 11.60 4.46
CA ILE A 115 -15.71 11.18 3.59
C ILE A 115 -15.48 12.22 2.49
N ASP A 116 -16.55 12.63 1.82
CA ASP A 116 -16.48 13.61 0.73
C ASP A 116 -15.97 14.96 1.23
N PHE A 117 -16.44 15.40 2.41
CA PHE A 117 -15.93 16.61 3.04
C PHE A 117 -14.45 16.47 3.42
N ALA A 118 -14.05 15.34 4.02
CA ALA A 118 -12.67 15.09 4.44
C ALA A 118 -11.70 14.93 3.26
N TYR A 119 -12.20 14.57 2.08
CA TYR A 119 -11.38 14.30 0.90
C TYR A 119 -10.48 15.50 0.57
N GLY A 120 -9.17 15.21 0.49
CA GLY A 120 -8.15 16.22 0.23
C GLY A 120 -8.02 17.29 1.31
N LYS A 121 -8.51 17.08 2.54
CA LYS A 121 -8.37 18.01 3.66
C LYS A 121 -7.53 17.42 4.79
N ASP A 122 -6.88 18.31 5.53
CA ASP A 122 -6.07 18.02 6.71
C ASP A 122 -6.63 18.77 7.92
N ILE A 123 -5.96 18.65 9.06
CA ILE A 123 -6.41 19.26 10.31
C ILE A 123 -6.35 20.80 10.26
N LEU A 124 -5.41 21.37 9.51
CA LEU A 124 -5.31 22.82 9.37
C LEU A 124 -6.51 23.37 8.59
N ASP A 125 -6.96 22.69 7.52
CA ASP A 125 -8.18 23.10 6.80
C ASP A 125 -9.41 23.09 7.70
N LEU A 126 -9.54 22.09 8.57
CA LEU A 126 -10.67 22.01 9.49
C LEU A 126 -10.69 23.23 10.42
N LEU A 127 -9.53 23.61 10.96
CA LEU A 127 -9.42 24.79 11.81
C LEU A 127 -9.69 26.08 11.04
N ASP A 128 -9.25 26.16 9.78
CA ASP A 128 -9.49 27.31 8.91
C ASP A 128 -10.96 27.48 8.52
N LEU A 129 -11.65 26.37 8.21
CA LEU A 129 -13.09 26.36 7.91
C LEU A 129 -13.95 26.63 9.14
N PHE A 130 -13.48 26.22 10.33
CA PHE A 130 -14.20 26.42 11.59
C PHE A 130 -13.31 27.11 12.65
N PRO A 131 -13.06 28.43 12.54
CA PRO A 131 -12.10 29.14 13.39
C PRO A 131 -12.39 29.07 14.90
N ASN A 132 -13.64 28.85 15.30
CA ASN A 132 -14.00 28.70 16.70
C ASN A 132 -13.43 27.42 17.33
N LEU A 133 -13.11 26.38 16.55
CA LEU A 133 -12.42 25.19 17.06
C LEU A 133 -11.03 25.52 17.59
N ALA A 134 -10.35 26.51 16.99
CA ALA A 134 -9.02 26.90 17.45
C ALA A 134 -9.00 27.50 18.86
N LYS A 135 -10.14 28.03 19.34
CA LYS A 135 -10.26 28.56 20.70
C LYS A 135 -10.14 27.48 21.77
N GLN A 136 -10.22 26.20 21.40
CA GLN A 136 -9.99 25.09 22.32
C GLN A 136 -8.51 24.90 22.68
N GLY A 137 -7.59 25.52 21.93
CA GLY A 137 -6.15 25.44 22.17
C GLY A 137 -5.68 23.99 22.25
N ILE A 138 -5.06 23.62 23.38
CA ILE A 138 -4.51 22.28 23.60
C ILE A 138 -5.59 21.18 23.64
N GLU A 139 -6.80 21.49 24.09
CA GLU A 139 -7.89 20.50 24.20
C GLU A 139 -8.33 19.99 22.82
N PHE A 140 -8.14 20.79 21.76
CA PHE A 140 -8.38 20.36 20.40
C PHE A 140 -7.56 19.11 20.02
N LEU A 141 -6.33 18.99 20.53
CA LEU A 141 -5.44 17.88 20.20
C LEU A 141 -5.98 16.52 20.66
N GLN A 142 -6.85 16.48 21.68
CA GLN A 142 -7.50 15.25 22.15
C GLN A 142 -8.54 14.70 21.15
N LEU A 143 -8.98 15.52 20.19
CA LEU A 143 -9.90 15.09 19.14
C LEU A 143 -9.19 14.28 18.06
N LEU A 144 -7.88 14.51 17.88
CA LEU A 144 -7.09 13.95 16.80
C LEU A 144 -6.88 12.44 16.97
N ALA A 145 -6.71 11.77 15.83
CA ALA A 145 -6.39 10.35 15.81
C ALA A 145 -4.91 10.14 16.11
N PRO A 146 -4.50 9.00 16.70
CA PRO A 146 -3.10 8.65 16.81
C PRO A 146 -2.41 8.55 15.45
N LEU A 147 -1.15 8.98 15.37
CA LEU A 147 -0.31 8.77 14.20
C LEU A 147 -0.02 7.27 14.05
N ALA A 148 -0.51 6.67 12.97
CA ALA A 148 -0.28 5.26 12.69
C ALA A 148 1.05 5.05 11.94
N PRO A 149 1.79 3.95 12.20
CA PRO A 149 2.89 3.55 11.34
C PRO A 149 2.36 3.25 9.93
N ARG A 150 3.20 3.47 8.90
CA ARG A 150 2.85 3.14 7.52
C ARG A 150 3.45 1.80 7.15
N TYR A 151 2.62 0.94 6.57
CA TYR A 151 2.97 -0.38 6.09
C TYR A 151 3.29 -0.31 4.60
N TYR A 152 4.37 -0.95 4.20
CA TYR A 152 4.77 -1.12 2.81
C TYR A 152 4.97 -2.61 2.55
N SER A 153 4.27 -3.18 1.59
CA SER A 153 4.51 -4.56 1.16
C SER A 153 5.95 -4.70 0.67
N ILE A 154 6.64 -5.71 1.18
CA ILE A 154 8.04 -5.96 0.83
C ILE A 154 8.12 -6.44 -0.63
N ALA A 155 9.02 -5.82 -1.39
CA ALA A 155 9.25 -6.01 -2.81
C ALA A 155 10.56 -6.78 -3.08
N SER A 156 10.87 -7.73 -2.22
CA SER A 156 12.01 -8.64 -2.33
C SER A 156 11.73 -9.97 -1.64
N ALA A 157 12.59 -10.95 -1.84
CA ALA A 157 12.62 -12.21 -1.09
C ALA A 157 13.92 -12.33 -0.29
N CYS A 158 13.82 -12.83 0.95
CA CYS A 158 14.98 -13.22 1.74
C CYS A 158 15.39 -14.65 1.34
N LEU A 159 16.47 -14.80 0.58
CA LEU A 159 16.96 -16.10 0.14
C LEU A 159 18.02 -16.58 1.14
N ALA A 160 17.59 -17.39 2.12
CA ALA A 160 18.39 -17.76 3.30
C ALA A 160 19.81 -18.31 2.98
N ASP A 161 19.97 -19.04 1.87
CA ASP A 161 21.25 -19.60 1.44
C ASP A 161 22.28 -18.53 1.01
N LYS A 162 21.86 -17.26 0.89
CA LYS A 162 22.73 -16.12 0.56
C LYS A 162 23.15 -15.28 1.77
N GLY A 163 22.59 -15.53 2.95
CA GLY A 163 22.80 -14.66 4.11
C GLY A 163 22.27 -13.24 3.85
N ASP A 164 21.14 -13.13 3.15
CA ASP A 164 20.61 -11.85 2.67
C ASP A 164 20.38 -10.87 3.84
N THR A 165 21.07 -9.73 3.76
CA THR A 165 20.87 -8.58 4.63
C THR A 165 19.98 -7.52 4.00
N GLU A 166 19.47 -7.77 2.79
CA GLU A 166 18.71 -6.80 2.00
C GLU A 166 17.19 -6.98 2.08
N ILE A 167 16.49 -5.85 2.06
CA ILE A 167 15.04 -5.75 1.97
C ILE A 167 14.68 -4.58 1.08
N ALA A 168 13.66 -4.74 0.25
CA ALA A 168 13.22 -3.68 -0.64
C ALA A 168 11.74 -3.40 -0.47
N ILE A 169 11.33 -2.16 -0.73
CA ILE A 169 9.92 -1.77 -0.83
C ILE A 169 9.67 -1.00 -2.12
N LEU A 170 8.43 -1.07 -2.58
CA LEU A 170 7.93 -0.33 -3.73
C LEU A 170 6.79 0.57 -3.26
N TYR A 171 6.92 1.87 -3.43
CA TYR A 171 5.91 2.81 -2.93
C TYR A 171 5.72 4.02 -3.83
N ARG A 172 4.55 4.65 -3.70
CA ARG A 172 4.21 5.90 -4.39
C ARG A 172 4.44 7.07 -3.47
N ALA A 173 5.21 8.07 -3.91
CA ALA A 173 5.27 9.36 -3.24
C ALA A 173 3.92 10.07 -3.39
N VAL A 174 3.25 10.31 -2.27
CA VAL A 174 2.00 11.05 -2.25
C VAL A 174 2.31 12.55 -2.27
N HIS A 175 1.96 13.20 -3.36
CA HIS A 175 2.01 14.65 -3.53
C HIS A 175 0.73 15.12 -4.23
N TYR A 176 0.08 16.15 -3.72
CA TYR A 176 -1.10 16.77 -4.33
C TYR A 176 -1.27 18.21 -3.87
N GLN A 177 -2.02 19.00 -4.65
CA GLN A 177 -2.40 20.37 -4.29
C GLN A 177 -3.89 20.46 -4.02
N THR A 178 -4.27 21.20 -2.98
CA THR A 178 -5.67 21.38 -2.57
C THR A 178 -5.76 22.65 -1.72
N ASN A 179 -6.80 23.46 -1.94
CA ASN A 179 -6.98 24.77 -1.30
C ASN A 179 -5.72 25.65 -1.36
N GLY A 180 -5.00 25.64 -2.48
CA GLY A 180 -3.79 26.45 -2.68
C GLY A 180 -2.55 25.99 -1.90
N ARG A 181 -2.59 24.85 -1.19
CA ARG A 181 -1.44 24.29 -0.47
C ARG A 181 -0.95 22.99 -1.12
N GLU A 182 0.36 22.85 -1.26
CA GLU A 182 1.00 21.57 -1.54
C GLU A 182 0.92 20.65 -0.32
N ARG A 183 0.72 19.36 -0.58
CA ARG A 183 0.54 18.35 0.45
C ARG A 183 1.30 17.10 0.11
N PHE A 184 1.88 16.54 1.16
CA PHE A 184 2.76 15.40 1.08
C PHE A 184 2.29 14.32 2.04
N GLY A 185 2.33 13.06 1.60
CA GLY A 185 2.15 11.94 2.53
C GLY A 185 3.35 11.87 3.48
N VAL A 186 3.11 11.83 4.79
CA VAL A 186 4.15 11.87 5.83
C VAL A 186 5.28 10.88 5.55
N ALA A 187 4.94 9.60 5.44
CA ALA A 187 5.92 8.54 5.27
C ALA A 187 6.53 8.51 3.88
N SER A 188 5.71 8.60 2.84
CA SER A 188 6.20 8.50 1.47
C SER A 188 7.12 9.67 1.08
N ASN A 189 6.87 10.87 1.65
CA ASN A 189 7.70 12.04 1.43
C ASN A 189 9.00 12.00 2.24
N TYR A 190 8.96 11.46 3.46
CA TYR A 190 10.17 11.17 4.23
C TYR A 190 11.07 10.20 3.44
N LEU A 191 10.53 9.07 2.98
CA LEU A 191 11.28 8.08 2.22
C LEU A 191 11.86 8.66 0.91
N ALA A 192 11.09 9.47 0.18
CA ALA A 192 11.52 10.06 -1.09
C ALA A 192 12.71 11.04 -0.95
N GLN A 193 13.01 11.51 0.26
CA GLN A 193 14.15 12.39 0.52
C GLN A 193 15.43 11.63 0.89
N LEU A 194 15.33 10.32 1.17
CA LEU A 194 16.46 9.50 1.58
C LEU A 194 17.47 9.32 0.45
N LYS A 195 18.73 9.21 0.84
CA LYS A 195 19.88 8.98 -0.04
C LYS A 195 20.64 7.74 0.42
N ALA A 196 21.44 7.18 -0.49
CA ALA A 196 22.33 6.09 -0.14
C ALA A 196 23.21 6.46 1.07
N GLY A 197 23.28 5.57 2.05
CA GLY A 197 23.97 5.78 3.32
C GLY A 197 23.11 6.37 4.45
N ASP A 198 21.90 6.87 4.17
CA ASP A 198 20.99 7.32 5.24
C ASP A 198 20.52 6.12 6.08
N ILE A 199 20.33 6.35 7.38
CA ILE A 199 19.88 5.33 8.34
C ILE A 199 18.45 5.63 8.75
N LEU A 200 17.61 4.60 8.78
CA LEU A 200 16.23 4.70 9.26
C LEU A 200 15.85 3.53 10.16
N GLU A 201 14.88 3.79 11.05
CA GLU A 201 14.28 2.79 11.90
C GLU A 201 13.06 2.16 11.22
N VAL A 202 13.11 0.84 11.12
CA VAL A 202 12.07 0.04 10.49
C VAL A 202 11.72 -1.16 11.34
N GLU A 203 10.55 -1.73 11.10
CA GLU A 203 10.13 -2.99 11.70
C GLU A 203 9.51 -3.89 10.63
N VAL A 204 10.01 -5.12 10.51
CA VAL A 204 9.39 -6.18 9.70
C VAL A 204 8.16 -6.68 10.45
N LYS A 205 7.03 -6.73 9.74
CA LYS A 205 5.77 -7.27 10.25
C LYS A 205 5.34 -8.45 9.38
N ALA A 206 5.19 -9.60 10.03
CA ALA A 206 4.68 -10.79 9.39
C ALA A 206 3.24 -10.58 8.89
N ASN A 207 2.96 -11.04 7.68
CA ASN A 207 1.62 -11.12 7.09
C ASN A 207 1.24 -12.58 6.86
N PRO A 208 0.73 -13.31 7.87
CA PRO A 208 0.44 -14.74 7.76
C PRO A 208 -0.71 -15.06 6.80
N THR A 209 -1.41 -14.05 6.30
CA THR A 209 -2.55 -14.19 5.39
C THR A 209 -2.20 -13.95 3.92
N PHE A 210 -0.95 -13.57 3.62
CA PHE A 210 -0.48 -13.31 2.26
C PHE A 210 0.87 -13.99 2.01
N LYS A 211 0.83 -15.29 1.68
CA LYS A 211 2.00 -16.17 1.51
C LYS A 211 1.88 -17.05 0.29
N LEU A 212 3.04 -17.35 -0.31
CA LEU A 212 3.15 -18.38 -1.35
C LEU A 212 2.61 -19.72 -0.84
N PRO A 213 2.15 -20.62 -1.74
CA PRO A 213 1.76 -21.96 -1.36
C PRO A 213 2.97 -22.73 -0.80
N GLU A 214 2.73 -23.66 0.12
CA GLU A 214 3.79 -24.52 0.67
C GLU A 214 4.47 -25.37 -0.43
N GLN A 215 3.70 -25.80 -1.43
CA GLN A 215 4.20 -26.57 -2.56
C GLN A 215 4.54 -25.64 -3.73
N SER A 216 5.81 -25.59 -4.13
CA SER A 216 6.27 -24.76 -5.26
C SER A 216 5.60 -25.14 -6.59
N ALA A 217 5.17 -26.40 -6.74
CA ALA A 217 4.44 -26.92 -7.90
C ALA A 217 3.02 -26.35 -8.04
N THR A 218 2.44 -25.77 -6.98
CA THR A 218 1.11 -25.17 -7.02
C THR A 218 1.14 -23.91 -7.89
N PRO A 219 0.23 -23.78 -8.88
CA PRO A 219 0.14 -22.58 -9.70
C PRO A 219 -0.36 -21.38 -8.90
N ILE A 220 0.08 -20.18 -9.29
CA ILE A 220 -0.35 -18.93 -8.68
C ILE A 220 -0.82 -17.92 -9.72
N MET A 221 -1.82 -17.13 -9.35
CA MET A 221 -2.33 -15.99 -10.10
C MET A 221 -2.20 -14.74 -9.24
N MET A 222 -1.41 -13.79 -9.71
CA MET A 222 -1.09 -12.54 -9.02
C MET A 222 -1.77 -11.40 -9.76
N ILE A 223 -2.62 -10.64 -9.08
CA ILE A 223 -3.37 -9.54 -9.66
C ILE A 223 -3.04 -8.26 -8.90
N GLY A 224 -2.45 -7.28 -9.59
CA GLY A 224 -2.11 -6.02 -8.96
C GLY A 224 -2.04 -4.85 -9.92
N ALA A 225 -2.10 -3.64 -9.37
CA ALA A 225 -1.96 -2.42 -10.14
C ALA A 225 -1.08 -1.41 -9.42
N GLY A 226 -0.25 -0.68 -10.17
CA GLY A 226 0.73 0.26 -9.62
C GLY A 226 1.62 -0.36 -8.54
N THR A 227 1.64 0.23 -7.35
CA THR A 227 2.43 -0.28 -6.21
C THR A 227 1.94 -1.62 -5.67
N GLY A 228 0.77 -2.11 -6.09
CA GLY A 228 0.32 -3.48 -5.82
C GLY A 228 1.21 -4.57 -6.44
N LEU A 229 2.17 -4.21 -7.29
CA LEU A 229 3.20 -5.11 -7.79
C LEU A 229 4.18 -5.57 -6.70
N ALA A 230 4.31 -4.80 -5.61
CA ALA A 230 5.36 -4.95 -4.61
C ALA A 230 5.53 -6.41 -4.11
N PRO A 231 4.52 -7.05 -3.50
CA PRO A 231 4.72 -8.41 -2.97
C PRO A 231 4.99 -9.44 -4.09
N PHE A 232 4.52 -9.18 -5.32
CA PHE A 232 4.72 -10.08 -6.45
C PHE A 232 6.16 -10.08 -6.97
N ILE A 233 6.91 -8.99 -6.77
CA ILE A 233 8.36 -8.99 -7.00
C ILE A 233 9.03 -10.00 -6.05
N GLY A 234 8.69 -9.98 -4.76
CA GLY A 234 9.21 -10.96 -3.80
C GLY A 234 8.79 -12.39 -4.14
N PHE A 235 7.53 -12.61 -4.51
CA PHE A 235 7.04 -13.93 -4.92
C PHE A 235 7.81 -14.47 -6.13
N MET A 236 8.05 -13.64 -7.13
CA MET A 236 8.76 -14.03 -8.34
C MET A 236 10.25 -14.25 -8.09
N GLN A 237 10.89 -13.45 -7.23
CA GLN A 237 12.27 -13.72 -6.81
C GLN A 237 12.40 -15.09 -6.14
N GLN A 238 11.47 -15.43 -5.22
CA GLN A 238 11.44 -16.74 -4.58
C GLN A 238 11.23 -17.88 -5.59
N ARG A 239 10.22 -17.77 -6.46
CA ARG A 239 9.90 -18.82 -7.45
C ARG A 239 10.98 -19.00 -8.51
N ALA A 240 11.59 -17.91 -8.98
CA ALA A 240 12.72 -17.98 -9.90
C ALA A 240 13.93 -18.65 -9.25
N TRP A 241 14.20 -18.35 -7.98
CA TRP A 241 15.27 -19.02 -7.23
C TRP A 241 14.99 -20.52 -7.04
N GLN A 242 13.77 -20.90 -6.63
CA GLN A 242 13.38 -22.31 -6.51
C GLN A 242 13.55 -23.09 -7.82
N GLN A 243 13.17 -22.49 -8.94
CA GLN A 243 13.36 -23.10 -10.26
C GLN A 243 14.86 -23.29 -10.58
N GLN A 244 15.71 -22.32 -10.23
CA GLN A 244 17.17 -22.43 -10.39
C GLN A 244 17.79 -23.53 -9.51
N GLN A 245 17.19 -23.81 -8.34
CA GLN A 245 17.57 -24.95 -7.49
C GLN A 245 17.05 -26.31 -8.01
N GLY A 246 16.33 -26.33 -9.14
CA GLY A 246 15.79 -27.55 -9.73
C GLY A 246 14.47 -28.01 -9.12
N GLU A 247 13.79 -27.17 -8.33
CA GLU A 247 12.44 -27.48 -7.85
C GLU A 247 11.42 -27.46 -9.00
N ASN A 248 10.38 -28.27 -8.87
CA ASN A 248 9.23 -28.21 -9.77
C ASN A 248 8.34 -27.01 -9.40
N VAL A 249 8.51 -25.90 -10.12
CA VAL A 249 7.73 -24.67 -9.89
C VAL A 249 6.54 -24.62 -10.85
N GLY A 250 5.33 -24.49 -10.29
CA GLY A 250 4.09 -24.35 -11.06
C GLY A 250 4.02 -23.04 -11.85
N LEU A 251 2.97 -22.88 -12.67
CA LEU A 251 2.75 -21.64 -13.41
C LEU A 251 2.61 -20.43 -12.47
N SER A 252 3.34 -19.35 -12.74
CA SER A 252 3.12 -18.04 -12.12
C SER A 252 2.50 -17.10 -13.16
N TRP A 253 1.27 -16.65 -12.95
CA TRP A 253 0.59 -15.73 -13.87
C TRP A 253 0.33 -14.38 -13.22
N LEU A 254 0.99 -13.32 -13.71
CA LEU A 254 0.77 -11.95 -13.29
C LEU A 254 -0.22 -11.22 -14.21
N PHE A 255 -1.28 -10.67 -13.63
CA PHE A 255 -2.12 -9.63 -14.24
C PHE A 255 -1.74 -8.29 -13.63
N PHE A 256 -1.08 -7.43 -14.41
CA PHE A 256 -0.54 -6.17 -13.89
C PHE A 256 -1.07 -4.95 -14.64
N GLY A 257 -1.55 -3.96 -13.89
CA GLY A 257 -2.13 -2.73 -14.42
C GLY A 257 -1.30 -1.49 -14.11
N GLU A 258 -1.05 -0.66 -15.13
CA GLU A 258 -0.44 0.66 -14.98
C GLU A 258 -1.05 1.71 -15.93
N VAL A 259 -0.57 2.95 -15.84
CA VAL A 259 -1.05 4.11 -16.59
C VAL A 259 -0.65 3.99 -18.05
N SER A 260 0.65 3.93 -18.34
CA SER A 260 1.19 3.78 -19.69
C SER A 260 2.40 2.85 -19.69
N LYS A 261 2.65 2.15 -20.81
CA LYS A 261 3.85 1.32 -20.94
C LYS A 261 5.13 2.15 -20.89
N GLN A 262 5.12 3.30 -21.57
CA GLN A 262 6.32 4.11 -21.78
C GLN A 262 6.87 4.71 -20.48
N ASP A 263 6.00 5.30 -19.65
CA ASP A 263 6.44 6.11 -18.50
C ASP A 263 6.15 5.46 -17.14
N HIS A 264 5.37 4.38 -17.12
CA HIS A 264 4.88 3.77 -15.89
C HIS A 264 5.09 2.26 -15.82
N CYS A 265 5.78 1.63 -16.77
CA CYS A 265 6.01 0.19 -16.65
C CYS A 265 7.03 -0.14 -15.56
N LEU A 266 6.52 -0.44 -14.36
CA LEU A 266 7.30 -0.86 -13.21
C LEU A 266 7.90 -2.26 -13.48
N PHE A 267 9.22 -2.39 -13.37
CA PHE A 267 9.94 -3.66 -13.51
C PHE A 267 9.76 -4.38 -14.86
N CYS A 268 9.35 -3.70 -15.94
CA CYS A 268 9.12 -4.31 -17.26
C CYS A 268 10.26 -5.25 -17.72
N GLU A 269 11.51 -4.78 -17.66
CA GLU A 269 12.68 -5.57 -18.07
C GLU A 269 12.83 -6.86 -17.24
N GLN A 270 12.59 -6.79 -15.93
CA GLN A 270 12.65 -7.95 -15.04
C GLN A 270 11.50 -8.93 -15.28
N LEU A 271 10.29 -8.41 -15.53
CA LEU A 271 9.13 -9.23 -15.90
C LEU A 271 9.38 -9.96 -17.22
N GLU A 272 9.90 -9.26 -18.24
CA GLU A 272 10.27 -9.84 -19.53
C GLU A 272 11.36 -10.92 -19.38
N ALA A 273 12.37 -10.68 -18.54
CA ALA A 273 13.40 -11.68 -18.24
C ALA A 273 12.81 -12.95 -17.59
N TRP A 274 11.89 -12.80 -16.63
CA TRP A 274 11.19 -13.95 -16.04
C TRP A 274 10.28 -14.68 -17.02
N GLN A 275 9.68 -13.97 -17.99
CA GLN A 275 8.92 -14.61 -19.07
C GLN A 275 9.84 -15.42 -19.99
N GLN A 276 11.01 -14.89 -20.35
CA GLN A 276 12.00 -15.61 -21.17
C GLN A 276 12.56 -16.85 -20.47
N GLN A 277 12.69 -16.80 -19.15
CA GLN A 277 13.07 -17.95 -18.31
C GLN A 277 11.93 -18.98 -18.15
N GLY A 278 10.71 -18.64 -18.56
CA GLY A 278 9.54 -19.52 -18.46
C GLY A 278 8.97 -19.65 -17.04
N VAL A 279 9.40 -18.83 -16.08
CA VAL A 279 8.87 -18.83 -14.70
C VAL A 279 7.63 -17.95 -14.55
N LEU A 280 7.41 -17.02 -15.48
CA LEU A 280 6.31 -16.05 -15.47
C LEU A 280 5.52 -16.07 -16.79
N GLN A 281 4.20 -15.98 -16.66
CA GLN A 281 3.30 -15.47 -17.70
C GLN A 281 2.78 -14.10 -17.24
N ALA A 282 2.78 -13.09 -18.12
CA ALA A 282 2.33 -11.74 -17.78
C ALA A 282 1.22 -11.25 -18.73
N SER A 283 0.16 -10.72 -18.14
CA SER A 283 -0.97 -10.04 -18.81
C SER A 283 -1.00 -8.58 -18.37
N LEU A 284 -0.46 -7.69 -19.20
CA LEU A 284 -0.30 -6.26 -18.86
C LEU A 284 -1.47 -5.41 -19.36
N ALA A 285 -1.94 -4.49 -18.52
CA ALA A 285 -3.00 -3.55 -18.81
C ALA A 285 -2.51 -2.10 -18.65
N PHE A 286 -2.56 -1.33 -19.73
CA PHE A 286 -2.21 0.09 -19.70
C PHE A 286 -3.43 0.94 -20.00
N SER A 287 -3.81 1.79 -19.05
CA SER A 287 -5.08 2.54 -19.11
C SER A 287 -5.05 3.77 -20.02
N ARG A 288 -3.86 4.21 -20.45
CA ARG A 288 -3.64 5.44 -21.25
C ARG A 288 -2.92 5.24 -22.57
N ASP A 289 -2.54 4.02 -22.93
CA ASP A 289 -1.85 3.75 -24.21
C ASP A 289 -2.79 3.81 -25.42
N GLN A 290 -4.11 3.82 -25.18
CA GLN A 290 -5.15 3.88 -26.20
C GLN A 290 -6.37 4.64 -25.71
N LYS A 291 -7.33 4.90 -26.62
CA LYS A 291 -8.56 5.66 -26.32
C LYS A 291 -9.43 4.98 -25.25
N GLU A 292 -9.62 3.66 -25.38
CA GLU A 292 -10.40 2.86 -24.43
C GLU A 292 -9.53 2.44 -23.25
N LYS A 293 -9.99 2.65 -22.01
CA LYS A 293 -9.19 2.33 -20.83
C LYS A 293 -9.15 0.82 -20.61
N ILE A 294 -7.96 0.23 -20.61
CA ILE A 294 -7.75 -1.18 -20.29
C ILE A 294 -7.21 -1.31 -18.86
N TYR A 295 -7.88 -2.13 -18.06
CA TYR A 295 -7.50 -2.45 -16.68
C TYR A 295 -7.35 -3.96 -16.50
N VAL A 296 -6.86 -4.39 -15.34
CA VAL A 296 -6.57 -5.81 -15.06
C VAL A 296 -7.80 -6.71 -15.15
N GLN A 297 -8.98 -6.22 -14.75
CA GLN A 297 -10.23 -6.96 -14.87
C GLN A 297 -10.60 -7.25 -16.32
N HIS A 298 -10.25 -6.37 -17.27
CA HIS A 298 -10.47 -6.61 -18.69
C HIS A 298 -9.54 -7.73 -19.18
N ARG A 299 -8.28 -7.74 -18.75
CA ARG A 299 -7.33 -8.82 -19.07
C ARG A 299 -7.74 -10.16 -18.49
N LEU A 300 -8.34 -10.18 -17.30
CA LEU A 300 -8.91 -11.40 -16.72
C LEU A 300 -10.04 -11.95 -17.60
N LEU A 301 -10.98 -11.09 -18.02
CA LEU A 301 -12.12 -11.49 -18.85
C LEU A 301 -11.67 -11.95 -20.25
N GLU A 302 -10.68 -11.29 -20.87
CA GLU A 302 -10.07 -11.74 -22.13
C GLU A 302 -9.50 -13.15 -22.04
N GLN A 303 -9.07 -13.57 -20.85
CA GLN A 303 -8.44 -14.86 -20.57
C GLN A 303 -9.35 -15.79 -19.73
N ALA A 304 -10.67 -15.54 -19.72
CA ALA A 304 -11.62 -16.16 -18.80
C ALA A 304 -11.51 -17.69 -18.74
N SER A 305 -11.41 -18.36 -19.89
CA SER A 305 -11.32 -19.82 -19.96
C SER A 305 -10.05 -20.35 -19.28
N SER A 306 -8.89 -19.75 -19.55
CA SER A 306 -7.62 -20.13 -18.93
C SER A 306 -7.56 -19.77 -17.45
N VAL A 307 -8.13 -18.63 -17.05
CA VAL A 307 -8.29 -18.25 -15.64
C VAL A 307 -9.10 -19.29 -14.88
N TRP A 308 -10.25 -19.69 -15.42
CA TRP A 308 -11.10 -20.73 -14.83
C TRP A 308 -10.38 -22.07 -14.73
N GLN A 309 -9.73 -22.52 -15.82
CA GLN A 309 -8.96 -23.76 -15.82
C GLN A 309 -7.88 -23.77 -14.73
N LEU A 310 -7.19 -22.65 -14.52
CA LEU A 310 -6.15 -22.53 -13.51
C LEU A 310 -6.73 -22.57 -12.08
N LEU A 311 -7.90 -21.96 -11.86
CA LEU A 311 -8.63 -22.08 -10.60
C LEU A 311 -9.00 -23.54 -10.29
N GLU A 312 -9.48 -24.28 -11.29
CA GLU A 312 -9.83 -25.70 -11.12
C GLU A 312 -8.60 -26.61 -10.93
N GLN A 313 -7.41 -26.16 -11.34
CA GLN A 313 -6.12 -26.83 -11.05
C GLN A 313 -5.60 -26.57 -9.62
N GLY A 314 -6.37 -25.90 -8.77
CA GLY A 314 -5.97 -25.65 -7.39
C GLY A 314 -5.13 -24.38 -7.21
N ALA A 315 -5.10 -23.47 -8.20
CA ALA A 315 -4.28 -22.28 -8.09
C ALA A 315 -4.63 -21.40 -6.91
N HIS A 316 -3.60 -20.71 -6.39
CA HIS A 316 -3.74 -19.65 -5.40
C HIS A 316 -3.83 -18.30 -6.11
N LEU A 317 -4.77 -17.48 -5.66
CA LEU A 317 -5.12 -16.18 -6.18
C LEU A 317 -4.73 -15.10 -5.18
N TYR A 318 -3.99 -14.10 -5.66
CA TYR A 318 -3.50 -12.99 -4.86
C TYR A 318 -3.95 -11.68 -5.47
N ILE A 319 -4.53 -10.79 -4.66
CA ILE A 319 -4.96 -9.46 -5.08
C ILE A 319 -4.25 -8.42 -4.23
N CYS A 320 -3.50 -7.51 -4.84
CA CYS A 320 -2.78 -6.45 -4.14
C CYS A 320 -2.93 -5.08 -4.82
N GLY A 321 -3.22 -4.04 -4.03
CA GLY A 321 -3.38 -2.67 -4.51
C GLY A 321 -4.61 -1.95 -3.92
N ASN A 322 -5.18 -1.02 -4.69
CA ASN A 322 -6.27 -0.17 -4.20
C ASN A 322 -7.53 -0.98 -3.86
N GLN A 323 -7.96 -0.92 -2.60
CA GLN A 323 -9.11 -1.68 -2.11
C GLN A 323 -10.45 -1.21 -2.69
N ASN A 324 -10.64 0.10 -2.82
CA ASN A 324 -11.96 0.70 -3.10
C ASN A 324 -12.39 0.61 -4.57
N VAL A 325 -11.45 0.41 -5.50
CA VAL A 325 -11.75 0.37 -6.94
C VAL A 325 -11.26 -0.94 -7.54
N MET A 326 -9.95 -1.17 -7.50
CA MET A 326 -9.34 -2.29 -8.22
C MET A 326 -9.78 -3.64 -7.65
N ALA A 327 -9.75 -3.81 -6.32
CA ALA A 327 -10.10 -5.10 -5.71
C ALA A 327 -11.58 -5.48 -5.94
N GLU A 328 -12.49 -4.51 -5.92
CA GLU A 328 -13.91 -4.74 -6.20
C GLU A 328 -14.15 -5.10 -7.67
N GLU A 329 -13.55 -4.37 -8.61
CA GLU A 329 -13.66 -4.66 -10.05
C GLU A 329 -13.07 -6.04 -10.41
N VAL A 330 -11.93 -6.39 -9.82
CA VAL A 330 -11.31 -7.72 -9.98
C VAL A 330 -12.20 -8.82 -9.41
N LYS A 331 -12.76 -8.62 -8.20
CA LYS A 331 -13.71 -9.58 -7.62
C LYS A 331 -14.91 -9.80 -8.54
N ASN A 332 -15.50 -8.73 -9.07
CA ASN A 332 -16.66 -8.81 -9.95
C ASN A 332 -16.32 -9.56 -11.25
N ALA A 333 -15.17 -9.29 -11.87
CA ALA A 333 -14.73 -10.01 -13.05
C ALA A 333 -14.47 -11.50 -12.79
N LEU A 334 -13.86 -11.85 -11.66
CA LEU A 334 -13.65 -13.26 -11.29
C LEU A 334 -14.97 -13.98 -11.01
N LEU A 335 -15.93 -13.35 -10.34
CA LEU A 335 -17.27 -13.91 -10.16
C LEU A 335 -17.98 -14.13 -11.50
N GLN A 336 -17.85 -13.19 -12.43
CA GLN A 336 -18.37 -13.36 -13.79
C GLN A 336 -17.72 -14.57 -14.49
N ILE A 337 -16.41 -14.73 -14.39
CA ILE A 337 -15.69 -15.89 -14.95
C ILE A 337 -16.20 -17.20 -14.33
N ILE A 338 -16.41 -17.24 -13.01
CA ILE A 338 -16.92 -18.42 -12.31
C ILE A 338 -18.34 -18.78 -12.78
N VAL A 339 -19.20 -17.78 -12.99
CA VAL A 339 -20.56 -17.98 -13.53
C VAL A 339 -20.49 -18.53 -14.96
N GLU A 340 -19.76 -17.85 -15.84
CA GLU A 340 -19.76 -18.13 -17.27
C GLU A 340 -19.00 -19.41 -17.63
N GLN A 341 -17.79 -19.59 -17.08
CA GLN A 341 -16.93 -20.72 -17.40
C GLN A 341 -17.21 -21.94 -16.52
N GLY A 342 -17.58 -21.70 -15.26
CA GLY A 342 -17.96 -22.75 -14.31
C GLY A 342 -19.42 -23.21 -14.41
N GLN A 343 -20.22 -22.54 -15.26
CA GLN A 343 -21.66 -22.78 -15.43
C GLN A 343 -22.42 -22.76 -14.08
N LYS A 344 -22.02 -21.84 -13.20
CA LYS A 344 -22.57 -21.70 -11.85
C LYS A 344 -23.63 -20.62 -11.79
N ALA A 345 -24.63 -20.78 -10.92
CA ALA A 345 -25.52 -19.69 -10.58
C ALA A 345 -24.74 -18.57 -9.84
N PRO A 346 -25.22 -17.30 -9.86
CA PRO A 346 -24.56 -16.20 -9.17
C PRO A 346 -24.28 -16.46 -7.68
N ASP A 347 -25.21 -17.09 -6.96
CA ASP A 347 -25.04 -17.42 -5.54
C ASP A 347 -23.97 -18.50 -5.34
N GLU A 348 -23.93 -19.52 -6.20
CA GLU A 348 -22.89 -20.56 -6.19
C GLU A 348 -21.50 -19.99 -6.50
N ALA A 349 -21.41 -18.95 -7.34
CA ALA A 349 -20.16 -18.24 -7.60
C ALA A 349 -19.67 -17.47 -6.36
N GLN A 350 -20.58 -16.89 -5.56
CA GLN A 350 -20.21 -16.29 -4.27
C GLN A 350 -19.73 -17.35 -3.29
N ASP A 351 -20.41 -18.50 -3.22
CA ASP A 351 -19.99 -19.61 -2.36
C ASP A 351 -18.61 -20.13 -2.75
N TYR A 352 -18.34 -20.28 -4.05
CA TYR A 352 -17.01 -20.64 -4.56
C TYR A 352 -15.94 -19.61 -4.14
N TRP A 353 -16.24 -18.32 -4.26
CA TRP A 353 -15.35 -17.24 -3.81
C TRP A 353 -15.05 -17.34 -2.30
N GLN A 354 -16.07 -17.58 -1.46
CA GLN A 354 -15.86 -17.76 -0.01
C GLN A 354 -15.06 -19.03 0.29
N GLN A 355 -15.28 -20.10 -0.46
CA GLN A 355 -14.54 -21.34 -0.32
C GLN A 355 -13.06 -21.14 -0.61
N LEU A 356 -12.69 -20.42 -1.68
CA LEU A 356 -11.29 -20.06 -1.96
C LEU A 356 -10.64 -19.32 -0.78
N ARG A 357 -11.36 -18.41 -0.12
CA ARG A 357 -10.85 -17.70 1.07
C ARG A 357 -10.65 -18.65 2.24
N LYS A 358 -11.60 -19.54 2.49
CA LYS A 358 -11.55 -20.54 3.57
C LYS A 358 -10.38 -21.51 3.38
N GLU A 359 -10.10 -21.89 2.13
CA GLU A 359 -8.98 -22.73 1.72
C GLU A 359 -7.63 -21.99 1.68
N ARG A 360 -7.59 -20.69 2.01
CA ARG A 360 -6.43 -19.81 1.84
C ARG A 360 -5.86 -19.78 0.42
N ARG A 361 -6.70 -20.09 -0.57
CA ARG A 361 -6.40 -19.99 -1.99
C ARG A 361 -6.77 -18.63 -2.57
N LEU A 362 -7.50 -17.79 -1.86
CA LEU A 362 -7.69 -16.38 -2.19
C LEU A 362 -7.16 -15.52 -1.04
N GLN A 363 -6.14 -14.72 -1.36
CA GLN A 363 -5.43 -13.88 -0.41
C GLN A 363 -5.38 -12.43 -0.91
N LEU A 364 -5.60 -11.47 -0.01
CA LEU A 364 -5.70 -10.05 -0.36
C LEU A 364 -4.74 -9.23 0.51
N ASP A 365 -3.96 -8.37 -0.13
CA ASP A 365 -3.15 -7.33 0.51
C ASP A 365 -3.53 -5.98 -0.12
N VAL A 366 -4.68 -5.46 0.29
CA VAL A 366 -5.32 -4.28 -0.31
C VAL A 366 -5.40 -3.14 0.70
N TYR A 367 -5.25 -1.91 0.21
CA TYR A 367 -5.14 -0.69 1.01
C TYR A 367 -5.84 0.53 0.39
#